data_AF-A0A075JUB8-F1
#
_entry.id   AF-A0A075JUB8-F1
#
_cell.length_a   1.000
_cell.length_b   1.000
_cell.length_c   1.000
_cell.angle_alpha   90.00
_cell.angle_beta   90.00
_cell.angle_gamma   90.00
#
_symmetry.space_group_name_H-M   'P 1'
#
loop_
_entity.id
_entity.type
_entity.pdbx_description
1 polymer ?
#
loop_
_entity_poly.entity_id
_entity_poly.type
_entity_poly.pdbx_seq_one_letter_code
_entity_poly.pdbx_strand_id
1 'polypeptide(L)'
;MKKVIIATLIMLLLSACLGNTDDKSKKENTDGTGSITLEETGITEDTLQKFPEYETFKKNIDLQTYHAQMKNESNEKREIVFLNDKQKEIYKSTYIKETKRIKIIKLSDEKVLVDQVLS
;
A
#
# COMPACT_ATOMS: atom_id res chain seq x y z
N MET A 1 47.44 9.63 5.00
CA MET A 1 47.00 10.97 4.57
C MET A 1 47.10 11.07 3.06
N LYS A 2 45.96 11.25 2.37
CA LYS A 2 45.82 12.02 1.11
C LYS A 2 44.37 11.93 0.63
N LYS A 3 43.62 12.98 1.02
CA LYS A 3 42.62 13.76 0.27
C LYS A 3 41.47 13.00 -0.41
N VAL A 4 40.31 13.07 0.26
CA VAL A 4 38.97 13.01 -0.32
C VAL A 4 38.70 14.35 -1.05
N ILE A 5 38.20 14.28 -2.29
CA ILE A 5 37.70 15.40 -3.12
C ILE A 5 36.47 14.82 -3.85
N ILE A 6 35.23 15.11 -3.46
CA ILE A 6 34.39 16.32 -3.66
C ILE A 6 33.76 16.41 -5.07
N ALA A 7 32.44 16.65 -5.07
CA ALA A 7 31.60 17.28 -6.12
C ALA A 7 31.37 16.42 -7.38
N THR A 8 30.21 16.31 -8.03
CA THR A 8 28.99 17.13 -8.21
C THR A 8 28.08 16.23 -9.09
N LEU A 9 26.77 16.36 -9.26
CA LEU A 9 25.97 17.51 -9.67
C LEU A 9 24.51 17.03 -9.63
N ILE A 10 23.64 17.68 -8.86
CA ILE A 10 22.20 17.49 -8.97
C ILE A 10 21.75 18.27 -10.20
N MET A 11 21.18 17.58 -11.19
CA MET A 11 20.49 18.23 -12.31
C MET A 11 19.03 17.84 -12.28
N LEU A 12 18.24 18.67 -11.60
CA LEU A 12 16.78 18.70 -11.69
C LEU A 12 16.39 19.39 -12.99
N LEU A 13 15.75 18.65 -13.89
CA LEU A 13 14.97 19.24 -14.98
C LEU A 13 13.50 18.82 -14.77
N LEU A 14 12.75 19.72 -14.15
CA LEU A 14 11.29 19.73 -14.19
C LEU A 14 10.87 20.29 -15.55
N SER A 15 10.54 19.42 -16.50
CA SER A 15 9.82 19.84 -17.71
C SER A 15 8.34 19.99 -17.36
N ALA A 16 7.95 21.22 -17.09
CA ALA A 16 6.58 21.68 -17.11
C ALA A 16 6.09 21.73 -18.57
N CYS A 17 5.18 20.82 -18.94
CA CYS A 17 4.32 21.03 -20.10
C CYS A 17 2.91 21.36 -19.60
N LEU A 18 2.64 22.67 -19.54
CA LEU A 18 1.29 23.22 -19.59
C LEU A 18 0.77 23.11 -21.02
N GLY A 19 -0.36 22.45 -21.20
CA GLY A 19 -1.17 22.48 -22.41
C GLY A 19 -2.64 22.54 -22.02
N ASN A 20 -3.22 23.74 -22.05
CA ASN A 20 -4.66 23.98 -21.93
C ASN A 20 -5.36 23.57 -23.25
N THR A 21 -6.53 22.94 -23.17
CA THR A 21 -7.82 23.40 -23.78
C THR A 21 -8.96 22.51 -23.28
N ASP A 22 -9.84 23.11 -22.49
CA ASP A 22 -11.29 22.90 -22.24
C ASP A 22 -11.97 21.52 -22.40
N ASP A 23 -12.52 20.99 -21.28
CA ASP A 23 -13.97 20.71 -21.17
C ASP A 23 -14.41 20.66 -19.68
N LYS A 24 -15.64 21.09 -19.43
CA LYS A 24 -16.31 21.26 -18.12
C LYS A 24 -16.63 19.91 -17.47
N SER A 25 -16.32 19.76 -16.17
CA SER A 25 -17.29 19.26 -15.17
C SER A 25 -16.75 19.38 -13.72
N LYS A 26 -17.47 20.18 -12.93
CA LYS A 26 -17.87 19.99 -11.52
C LYS A 26 -16.80 19.66 -10.44
N LYS A 27 -16.75 20.57 -9.45
CA LYS A 27 -16.25 20.45 -8.04
C LYS A 27 -16.33 19.00 -7.52
N GLU A 28 -15.38 18.49 -6.73
CA GLU A 28 -15.22 18.87 -5.31
C GLU A 28 -14.06 18.07 -4.65
N ASN A 29 -13.32 18.75 -3.77
CA ASN A 29 -12.36 18.29 -2.73
C ASN A 29 -11.17 17.41 -3.12
N THR A 30 -10.05 18.10 -3.36
CA THR A 30 -8.69 17.60 -3.27
C THR A 30 -8.38 17.18 -1.82
N ASP A 31 -8.42 15.89 -1.54
CA ASP A 31 -7.65 15.32 -0.44
C ASP A 31 -6.30 14.87 -0.99
N GLY A 32 -5.24 15.42 -0.41
CA GLY A 32 -3.88 15.27 -0.88
C GLY A 32 -3.35 13.88 -0.56
N THR A 33 -3.56 12.92 -1.45
CA THR A 33 -2.78 11.68 -1.43
C THR A 33 -1.55 11.87 -2.30
N GLY A 34 -0.43 12.16 -1.63
CA GLY A 34 0.89 12.23 -2.25
C GLY A 34 1.15 10.97 -3.07
N SER A 35 1.42 11.17 -4.36
CA SER A 35 1.79 10.10 -5.28
C SER A 35 3.13 9.52 -4.84
N ILE A 36 3.07 8.46 -4.02
CA ILE A 36 4.17 7.55 -3.82
C ILE A 36 4.20 6.66 -5.06
N THR A 37 5.32 6.67 -5.78
CA THR A 37 5.58 5.76 -6.89
C THR A 37 5.63 4.33 -6.34
N LEU A 38 4.46 3.69 -6.23
CA LEU A 38 4.30 2.31 -5.83
C LEU A 38 4.68 1.42 -7.02
N GLU A 39 5.58 0.48 -6.77
CA GLU A 39 5.89 -0.64 -7.67
C GLU A 39 4.59 -1.29 -8.17
N GLU A 40 4.60 -1.88 -9.38
CA GLU A 40 3.45 -2.41 -10.17
C GLU A 40 2.47 -3.38 -9.46
N THR A 41 2.62 -3.65 -8.17
CA THR A 41 1.82 -4.59 -7.37
C THR A 41 1.10 -3.93 -6.17
N GLY A 42 1.20 -2.61 -6.02
CA GLY A 42 0.42 -1.86 -5.03
C GLY A 42 -1.09 -1.98 -5.29
N ILE A 43 -1.89 -2.15 -4.23
CA ILE A 43 -3.35 -2.20 -4.32
C ILE A 43 -3.97 -1.04 -3.55
N THR A 44 -4.98 -0.42 -4.16
CA THR A 44 -5.67 0.75 -3.59
C THR A 44 -6.65 0.36 -2.49
N GLU A 45 -7.00 1.31 -1.63
CA GLU A 45 -8.05 1.11 -0.61
C GLU A 45 -9.40 0.73 -1.24
N ASP A 46 -9.77 1.31 -2.39
CA ASP A 46 -10.97 0.94 -3.15
C ASP A 46 -10.97 -0.54 -3.59
N THR A 47 -9.78 -1.09 -3.84
CA THR A 47 -9.63 -2.51 -4.16
C THR A 47 -9.79 -3.35 -2.90
N LEU A 48 -9.18 -2.93 -1.78
CA LEU A 48 -9.31 -3.59 -0.49
C LEU A 48 -10.76 -3.65 -0.03
N GLN A 49 -11.54 -2.59 -0.22
CA GLN A 49 -12.97 -2.52 0.16
C GLN A 49 -13.84 -3.60 -0.47
N LYS A 50 -13.41 -4.18 -1.60
CA LYS A 50 -14.12 -5.27 -2.29
C LYS A 50 -13.86 -6.63 -1.67
N PHE A 51 -12.91 -6.73 -0.74
CA PHE A 51 -12.51 -7.99 -0.13
C PHE A 51 -13.36 -8.28 1.12
N PRO A 52 -13.81 -9.53 1.33
CA PRO A 52 -14.60 -9.89 2.52
C PRO A 52 -13.85 -9.61 3.83
N GLU A 53 -12.53 -9.61 3.79
CA GLU A 53 -11.66 -9.34 4.92
C GLU A 53 -11.37 -7.85 5.19
N TYR A 54 -11.92 -6.92 4.40
CA TYR A 54 -11.67 -5.48 4.52
C TYR A 54 -11.91 -4.92 5.93
N GLU A 55 -13.06 -5.24 6.53
CA GLU A 55 -13.41 -4.76 7.87
C GLU A 55 -12.40 -5.25 8.93
N THR A 56 -11.80 -6.42 8.70
CA THR A 56 -10.73 -6.94 9.58
C THR A 56 -9.46 -6.12 9.42
N PHE A 57 -9.11 -5.70 8.20
CA PHE A 57 -7.98 -4.79 7.98
C PHE A 57 -8.19 -3.46 8.67
N LYS A 58 -9.31 -2.79 8.39
CA LYS A 58 -9.64 -1.48 8.95
C LYS A 58 -9.64 -1.45 10.48
N LYS A 59 -10.02 -2.55 11.14
CA LYS A 59 -10.02 -2.68 12.60
C LYS A 59 -8.63 -2.86 13.21
N ASN A 60 -7.70 -3.48 12.49
CA ASN A 60 -6.42 -3.97 13.07
C ASN A 60 -5.18 -3.29 12.48
N ILE A 61 -5.32 -2.60 11.35
CA ILE A 61 -4.24 -1.97 10.60
C ILE A 61 -4.65 -0.53 10.32
N ASP A 62 -3.74 0.41 10.56
CA ASP A 62 -3.91 1.81 10.15
C ASP A 62 -3.66 1.94 8.64
N LEU A 63 -4.72 1.83 7.85
CA LEU A 63 -4.67 1.86 6.38
C LEU A 63 -4.26 3.23 5.80
N GLN A 64 -4.20 4.29 6.62
CA GLN A 64 -3.68 5.59 6.21
C GLN A 64 -2.15 5.65 6.31
N THR A 65 -1.57 4.88 7.24
CA THR A 65 -0.12 4.81 7.46
C THR A 65 0.55 3.70 6.64
N TYR A 66 -0.16 2.59 6.39
CA TYR A 66 0.42 1.41 5.74
C TYR A 66 -0.21 1.11 4.39
N HIS A 67 0.64 0.99 3.36
CA HIS A 67 0.26 0.74 1.98
C HIS A 67 0.16 -0.76 1.72
N ALA A 68 -0.93 -1.20 1.09
CA ALA A 68 -1.13 -2.60 0.77
C ALA A 68 -0.45 -3.00 -0.55
N GLN A 69 0.18 -4.18 -0.55
CA GLN A 69 0.76 -4.79 -1.73
C GLN A 69 0.28 -6.24 -1.84
N MET A 70 -0.22 -6.61 -3.02
CA MET A 70 -0.62 -7.98 -3.30
C MET A 70 0.64 -8.84 -3.49
N LYS A 71 0.82 -9.90 -2.67
CA LYS A 71 1.91 -10.87 -2.86
C LYS A 71 1.43 -12.14 -3.54
N ASN A 72 0.19 -12.56 -3.29
CA ASN A 72 -0.42 -13.72 -3.93
C ASN A 72 -1.94 -13.55 -4.01
N GLU A 73 -2.51 -13.82 -5.17
CA GLU A 73 -3.94 -13.96 -5.37
C GLU A 73 -4.18 -15.25 -6.17
N SER A 74 -4.72 -16.27 -5.51
CA SER A 74 -5.10 -17.54 -6.15
C SER A 74 -6.55 -17.90 -5.85
N ASN A 75 -7.07 -18.97 -6.45
CA ASN A 75 -8.41 -19.46 -6.14
C ASN A 75 -8.56 -19.96 -4.69
N GLU A 76 -7.45 -20.32 -4.04
CA GLU A 76 -7.45 -20.89 -2.69
C GLU A 76 -7.20 -19.81 -1.63
N LYS A 77 -6.29 -18.88 -1.89
CA LYS A 77 -5.83 -17.92 -0.88
C LYS A 77 -5.45 -16.56 -1.46
N ARG A 78 -5.44 -15.57 -0.58
CA ARG A 78 -4.91 -14.22 -0.82
C ARG A 78 -3.88 -13.87 0.24
N GLU A 79 -2.72 -13.40 -0.21
CA GLU A 79 -1.67 -12.89 0.66
C GLU A 79 -1.39 -11.42 0.31
N ILE A 80 -1.60 -10.55 1.29
CA ILE A 80 -1.34 -9.10 1.20
C ILE A 80 -0.34 -8.77 2.28
N VAL A 81 0.66 -7.94 1.95
CA VAL A 81 1.51 -7.30 2.95
C VAL A 81 1.17 -5.82 3.03
N PHE A 82 1.39 -5.25 4.20
CA PHE A 82 1.20 -3.83 4.46
C PHE A 82 2.56 -3.21 4.81
N LEU A 83 3.00 -2.28 3.99
CA LEU A 83 4.30 -1.64 4.08
C LEU A 83 4.18 -0.24 4.66
N ASN A 84 5.20 0.22 5.39
CA ASN A 84 5.31 1.63 5.73
C ASN A 84 5.92 2.45 4.58
N ASP A 85 6.02 3.77 4.75
CA ASP A 85 6.61 4.68 3.76
C ASP A 85 8.08 4.37 3.40
N LYS A 86 8.76 3.55 4.21
CA LYS A 86 10.13 3.08 3.95
C LYS A 86 10.16 1.74 3.19
N GLN A 87 9.03 1.31 2.62
CA GLN A 87 8.87 0.01 1.93
C GLN A 87 9.22 -1.20 2.81
N LYS A 88 9.11 -1.05 4.15
CA LYS A 88 9.29 -2.16 5.07
C LYS A 88 7.95 -2.84 5.32
N GLU A 89 7.88 -4.15 5.11
CA GLU A 89 6.71 -4.96 5.45
C GLU A 89 6.50 -4.97 6.98
N ILE A 90 5.35 -4.47 7.43
CA ILE A 90 4.99 -4.38 8.85
C ILE A 90 3.96 -5.43 9.22
N TYR A 91 3.00 -5.68 8.34
CA TYR A 91 1.98 -6.71 8.54
C TYR A 91 1.93 -7.64 7.33
N LYS A 92 1.56 -8.89 7.59
CA LYS A 92 1.15 -9.85 6.57
C LYS A 92 -0.24 -10.37 6.89
N SER A 93 -1.11 -10.34 5.89
CA SER A 93 -2.40 -11.00 5.89
C SER A 93 -2.35 -12.27 5.05
N THR A 94 -3.05 -13.30 5.51
CA THR A 94 -3.37 -14.48 4.72
C THR A 94 -4.85 -14.78 4.89
N TYR A 95 -5.58 -14.77 3.78
CA TYR A 95 -6.98 -15.12 3.72
C TYR A 95 -7.16 -16.42 2.94
N ILE A 96 -7.75 -17.43 3.58
CA ILE A 96 -8.09 -18.71 2.96
C ILE A 96 -9.54 -18.63 2.51
N LYS A 97 -9.77 -18.67 1.19
CA LYS A 97 -11.08 -18.37 0.58
C LYS A 97 -12.14 -19.42 0.89
N GLU A 98 -11.76 -20.69 0.86
CA GLU A 98 -12.66 -21.81 1.12
C GLU A 98 -13.26 -21.75 2.53
N THR A 99 -12.40 -21.55 3.53
CA THR A 99 -12.80 -21.51 4.94
C THR A 99 -13.15 -20.12 5.43
N LYS A 100 -13.04 -19.11 4.57
CA LYS A 100 -13.14 -17.67 4.89
C LYS A 100 -12.29 -17.28 6.11
N ARG A 101 -11.15 -17.94 6.31
CA ARG A 101 -10.29 -17.73 7.48
C ARG A 101 -9.25 -16.66 7.19
N ILE A 102 -9.18 -15.65 8.03
CA ILE A 102 -8.16 -14.61 7.97
C ILE A 102 -7.18 -14.77 9.12
N LYS A 103 -5.89 -14.65 8.80
CA LYS A 103 -4.82 -14.47 9.76
C LYS A 103 -4.05 -13.19 9.44
N ILE A 104 -3.86 -12.32 10.45
CA ILE A 104 -3.01 -11.14 10.38
C ILE A 104 -1.88 -11.28 11.39
N ILE A 105 -0.65 -11.14 10.92
CA ILE A 105 0.54 -11.12 11.76
C ILE A 105 1.27 -9.78 11.65
N LYS A 106 1.80 -9.30 12.76
CA LYS A 106 2.79 -8.22 12.78
C LYS A 106 4.17 -8.83 12.64
N LEU A 107 4.92 -8.40 11.63
CA LEU A 107 6.17 -9.04 11.22
C LEU A 107 7.35 -8.69 12.12
N SER A 108 7.32 -7.55 12.82
CA SER A 108 8.44 -7.11 13.67
C SER A 108 8.70 -8.02 14.87
N ASP A 109 7.65 -8.65 15.38
CA ASP A 109 7.63 -9.44 16.62
C ASP A 109 6.90 -10.78 16.43
N GLU A 110 6.60 -11.15 15.18
CA GLU A 110 5.83 -12.33 14.77
C GLU A 110 4.48 -12.49 15.52
N LYS A 111 3.94 -11.39 16.04
CA LYS A 111 2.72 -11.41 16.85
C LYS A 111 1.50 -11.64 15.97
N VAL A 112 0.72 -12.66 16.31
CA VAL A 112 -0.62 -12.87 15.72
C VAL A 112 -1.59 -11.83 16.29
N LEU A 113 -2.14 -11.00 15.41
CA LEU A 113 -3.15 -9.98 15.77
C LEU A 113 -4.57 -10.51 15.58
N VAL A 114 -4.76 -11.29 14.52
CA VAL A 114 -6.05 -11.89 14.16
C VAL A 114 -5.81 -13.30 13.68
N ASP A 115 -6.66 -14.22 14.11
CA ASP A 115 -6.76 -15.57 13.55
C ASP A 115 -8.18 -16.12 13.73
N GLN A 116 -9.05 -15.88 12.75
CA GLN A 116 -10.48 -16.18 12.86
C GLN A 116 -11.14 -16.52 11.53
N VAL A 117 -12.30 -17.15 11.58
CA VAL A 117 -13.20 -17.35 10.43
C VAL A 117 -14.12 -16.14 10.31
N LEU A 118 -14.25 -15.61 9.09
CA LEU A 118 -15.21 -14.56 8.78
C LEU A 118 -16.59 -15.18 8.54
N SER A 119 -17.57 -14.68 9.27
CA SER A 119 -18.99 -15.03 9.14
C SER A 119 -19.64 -14.35 7.95
#